data_AF-A0A382I300-F1
#
_entry.id   AF-A0A382I300-F1
#
_cell.length_a   1.000
_cell.length_b   1.000
_cell.length_c   1.000
_cell.angle_alpha   90.00
_cell.angle_beta   90.00
_cell.angle_gamma   90.00
#
_symmetry.space_group_name_H-M   'P 1'
#
loop_
_entity.id
_entity.type
_entity.pdbx_description
1 polymer ?
#
loop_
_entity_poly.entity_id
_entity_poly.type
_entity_poly.pdbx_seq_one_letter_code
_entity_poly.pdbx_strand_id
1 'polypeptide(L)' 'MKHYHWQRDSDEISTDPDLLNIDVIHRFLTTSYWCPGIERHAVEVALKHSLCFGLYREGEQIGLARLVT' A
#
# COMPACT_ATOMS: atom_id res chain seq x y z
N MET A 1 3.64 -17.27 -3.63
CA MET A 1 3.38 -17.02 -2.19
C MET A 1 1.87 -16.98 -2.01
N LYS A 2 1.32 -17.31 -0.84
CA LYS A 2 -0.13 -17.18 -0.64
C LYS A 2 -0.45 -15.72 -0.35
N HIS A 3 -1.25 -15.09 -1.20
CA HIS A 3 -1.80 -13.76 -0.96
C HIS A 3 -3.19 -13.90 -0.33
N TYR A 4 -3.51 -13.00 0.58
CA TYR A 4 -4.81 -12.95 1.22
C TYR A 4 -5.65 -11.87 0.56
N HIS A 5 -6.93 -12.18 0.38
CA HIS A 5 -7.92 -11.27 -0.17
C HIS A 5 -9.14 -11.29 0.74
N TRP A 6 -9.66 -10.11 1.05
CA TRP A 6 -10.88 -9.93 1.80
C TRP A 6 -11.74 -8.90 1.10
N GLN A 7 -13.05 -9.10 1.10
CA GLN A 7 -14.00 -8.15 0.52
C GLN A 7 -15.10 -7.87 1.53
N ARG A 8 -15.49 -6.61 1.63
CA ARG A 8 -16.63 -6.15 2.42
C ARG A 8 -17.30 -4.99 1.70
N ASP A 9 -18.58 -5.13 1.41
CA ASP A 9 -19.34 -4.14 0.65
C ASP A 9 -18.61 -3.81 -0.68
N SER A 10 -18.22 -2.55 -0.90
CA SER A 10 -17.44 -2.11 -2.07
C SER A 10 -15.92 -2.08 -1.85
N ASP A 11 -15.44 -2.49 -0.67
CA ASP A 11 -14.04 -2.44 -0.29
C ASP A 11 -13.37 -3.82 -0.41
N GLU A 12 -12.17 -3.84 -0.99
CA GLU A 12 -11.29 -5.01 -1.06
C GLU A 12 -9.97 -4.75 -0.33
N ILE A 13 -9.49 -5.74 0.41
CA ILE A 13 -8.14 -5.77 0.97
C ILE A 13 -7.36 -6.89 0.30
N SER A 14 -6.16 -6.60 -0.20
CA SER A 14 -5.26 -7.62 -0.74
C SER A 14 -3.84 -7.50 -0.17
N THR A 15 -3.17 -8.63 0.03
CA THR A 15 -1.73 -8.71 0.28
C THR A 15 -0.92 -9.11 -0.96
N ASP A 16 -1.49 -8.98 -2.15
CA ASP A 16 -0.80 -9.13 -3.42
C ASP A 16 0.02 -7.86 -3.71
N PRO A 17 1.37 -7.94 -3.73
CA PRO A 17 2.21 -6.78 -4.02
C PRO A 17 2.02 -6.24 -5.44
N ASP A 18 1.56 -7.05 -6.40
CA ASP A 18 1.38 -6.64 -7.79
C ASP A 18 0.17 -5.70 -7.96
N LEU A 19 -0.74 -5.66 -6.98
CA LEU A 19 -1.87 -4.73 -6.94
C LEU A 19 -1.51 -3.36 -6.34
N LEU A 20 -0.35 -3.23 -5.69
CA LEU A 20 0.05 -1.97 -5.06
C LEU A 20 0.40 -0.91 -6.11
N ASN A 21 -0.26 0.24 -6.01
CA ASN A 21 0.05 1.43 -6.77
C ASN A 21 1.04 2.32 -6.02
N ILE A 22 2.33 2.17 -6.36
CA ILE A 22 3.43 2.91 -5.75
C ILE A 22 3.29 4.43 -5.94
N ASP A 23 2.72 4.89 -7.06
CA ASP A 23 2.54 6.32 -7.33
C ASP A 23 1.52 6.94 -6.38
N VAL A 24 0.44 6.24 -6.07
CA VAL A 24 -0.58 6.68 -5.11
C VAL A 24 0.00 6.70 -3.70
N ILE A 25 0.67 5.62 -3.30
CA ILE A 25 1.30 5.49 -1.99
C ILE A 25 2.35 6.59 -1.76
N HIS A 26 3.27 6.78 -2.71
CA HIS A 26 4.34 7.77 -2.61
C HIS A 26 3.79 9.20 -2.55
N ARG A 27 2.80 9.52 -3.40
CA ARG A 27 2.14 10.84 -3.41
C ARG A 27 1.44 11.15 -2.09
N PHE A 28 0.81 10.16 -1.46
CA PHE A 28 0.20 10.35 -0.14
C PHE A 28 1.26 10.52 0.95
N LEU A 29 2.29 9.67 0.98
CA LEU A 29 3.32 9.70 2.02
C LEU A 29 4.16 10.97 1.96
N THR A 30 4.54 11.45 0.78
CA THR A 30 5.38 12.65 0.63
C THR A 30 4.73 13.92 1.20
N THR A 31 3.40 13.95 1.33
CA THR A 31 2.64 15.06 1.95
C THR A 31 2.19 14.79 3.38
N SER A 32 2.46 13.59 3.91
CA SER A 32 2.05 13.19 5.26
C SER A 32 3.00 13.77 6.32
N TYR A 33 2.46 14.20 7.47
CA TYR A 33 3.27 14.88 8.51
C TYR A 33 4.43 14.03 9.06
N TRP A 34 4.34 12.71 8.96
CA TRP A 34 5.32 11.76 9.50
C TRP A 34 6.35 11.28 8.48
N CYS A 35 6.18 11.57 7.18
CA CYS A 35 7.11 11.18 6.11
C CYS A 35 7.26 12.28 5.04
N PRO A 36 7.41 13.57 5.42
CA PRO A 36 7.42 14.67 4.45
C PRO A 36 8.61 14.52 3.48
N GLY A 37 8.32 14.60 2.18
CA GLY A 37 9.35 14.54 1.15
C GLY A 37 10.05 13.18 1.00
N ILE A 38 9.46 12.08 1.48
CA ILE A 38 10.08 10.75 1.35
C ILE A 38 10.41 10.42 -0.11
N GLU A 39 11.62 9.95 -0.36
CA GLU A 39 12.06 9.53 -1.68
C GLU A 39 11.28 8.32 -2.18
N ARG A 40 10.95 8.29 -3.48
CA ARG A 40 10.21 7.17 -4.09
C ARG A 40 10.91 5.83 -3.84
N HIS A 41 12.22 5.80 -4.03
CA HIS A 41 13.02 4.58 -3.84
C HIS A 41 12.93 4.05 -2.40
N ALA A 42 12.86 4.93 -1.41
CA ALA A 42 12.70 4.52 -0.01
C ALA A 42 11.34 3.84 0.22
N VAL A 43 10.27 4.34 -0.42
CA VAL A 43 8.94 3.70 -0.39
C VAL A 43 8.98 2.33 -1.05
N GLU A 44 9.60 2.20 -2.23
CA GLU A 44 9.73 0.92 -2.94
C GLU A 44 10.45 -0.14 -2.09
N VAL A 45 11.58 0.24 -1.48
CA VAL A 45 12.35 -0.63 -0.59
C VAL A 45 11.51 -1.01 0.62
N ALA A 46 10.81 -0.05 1.25
CA ALA A 46 9.95 -0.33 2.38
C ALA A 46 8.88 -1.37 2.01
N LEU A 47 8.11 -1.14 0.93
CA LEU A 47 7.04 -2.04 0.48
C LEU A 47 7.56 -3.45 0.20
N LYS A 48 8.72 -3.58 -0.42
CA LYS A 48 9.37 -4.87 -0.72
C LYS A 48 9.72 -5.67 0.54
N HIS A 49 10.06 -5.01 1.64
CA HIS A 49 10.51 -5.64 2.89
C HIS A 49 9.43 -5.68 3.97
N SER A 50 8.15 -5.70 3.59
CA SER A 50 7.05 -5.75 4.56
C SER A 50 5.85 -6.49 4.02
N LEU A 51 5.05 -7.06 4.92
CA LEU A 51 3.72 -7.54 4.52
C LEU A 51 2.81 -6.33 4.37
N CYS A 52 2.40 -6.06 3.13
CA CYS A 52 1.54 -4.94 2.80
C CYS A 52 0.10 -5.40 2.64
N PHE A 53 -0.84 -4.56 3.08
CA PHE A 53 -2.28 -4.69 2.87
C PHE A 53 -2.71 -3.46 2.08
N GLY A 54 -3.02 -3.64 0.80
CA GLY A 54 -3.64 -2.60 -0.02
C GLY A 54 -5.15 -2.61 0.22
N LEU A 55 -5.75 -1.43 0.42
CA LEU A 55 -7.20 -1.24 0.47
C LEU A 55 -7.65 -0.62 -0.86
N TYR A 56 -8.66 -1.22 -1.48
CA TYR A 56 -9.16 -0.84 -2.79
C TYR A 56 -10.67 -0.61 -2.74
N ARG A 57 -11.16 0.33 -3.54
CA ARG A 57 -12.59 0.54 -3.81
C ARG A 57 -12.76 0.79 -5.29
N GLU A 58 -13.65 0.05 -5.93
CA GLU A 58 -13.91 0.15 -7.39
C GLU A 58 -12.62 0.01 -8.25
N GLY A 59 -11.65 -0.77 -7.76
CA GLY A 59 -10.36 -0.99 -8.43
C GLY A 59 -9.29 0.07 -8.17
N GLU A 60 -9.62 1.16 -7.45
CA GLU A 60 -8.65 2.20 -7.08
C GLU A 60 -8.08 1.92 -5.69
N GLN A 61 -6.75 2.13 -5.52
CA GLN A 61 -6.13 2.02 -4.21
C GLN A 61 -6.44 3.26 -3.36
N ILE A 62 -7.15 3.04 -2.26
CA ILE A 62 -7.58 4.10 -1.33
C ILE A 62 -6.89 4.01 0.05
N GLY A 63 -6.07 2.98 0.28
CA GLY A 63 -5.35 2.82 1.54
C GLY A 63 -4.19 1.83 1.48
N LEU A 64 -3.37 1.91 2.52
CA LEU A 64 -2.22 1.03 2.75
C LEU A 64 -2.04 0.79 4.25
N ALA A 65 -1.84 -0.46 4.64
CA ALA A 65 -1.25 -0.82 5.92
C ALA A 65 -0.02 -1.70 5.69
N ARG A 66 0.96 -1.61 6.59
CA ARG A 66 2.19 -2.39 6.54
C ARG A 66 2.43 -3.05 7.88
N LEU A 67 2.79 -4.32 7.86
CA LEU A 67 3.32 -5.06 9.01
C LEU A 67 4.83 -5.24 8.82
N VAL A 68 5.58 -4.77 9.80
CA VAL A 68 7.05 -4.81 9.89
C VAL A 68 7.48 -5.50 11.18
N THR A 69 8.66 -6.14 11.18
CA THR A 69 9.27 -6.81 12.36
C THR A 69 10.52 -6.08 12.81
#